data_AF-A0A0B7BQR6-F1
#
_entry.id   AF-A0A0B7BQR6-F1
#
_cell.length_a   1.000
_cell.length_b   1.000
_cell.length_c   1.000
_cell.angle_alpha   90.00
_cell.angle_beta   90.00
_cell.angle_gamma   90.00
#
_symmetry.space_group_name_H-M   'P 1'
#
loop_
_entity.id
_entity.type
_entity.pdbx_description
1 polymer ?
#
loop_
_entity_poly.entity_id
_entity_poly.type
_entity_poly.pdbx_seq_one_letter_code
_entity_poly.pdbx_strand_id
1 'polypeptide(L)'
;GKYEFIKEGLKRRLVIKNCSIKDDGKYVCRLLDQEVKAELFVSPDVKFVKKMEDKICKEKETISLECKATNPHKHAFKWLKDGEPINVDSTRYEIVQKGEAYKLIIK
;
A
#
# COMPACT_ATOMS: atom_id res chain seq x y z
N GLY A 1 -3.63 22.48 12.12
CA GLY A 1 -2.91 22.57 10.83
C GLY A 1 -2.10 21.31 10.61
N LYS A 2 -1.82 20.96 9.35
CA LYS A 2 -1.00 19.79 8.98
C LYS A 2 0.47 19.94 9.39
N TYR A 3 1.01 21.14 9.20
CA TYR A 3 2.39 21.46 9.54
C TYR A 3 2.45 22.31 10.80
N GLU A 4 3.43 22.03 11.64
CA GLU A 4 3.78 22.83 12.80
C GLU A 4 5.29 23.09 12.80
N PHE A 5 5.66 24.36 12.95
CA PHE A 5 7.05 24.80 12.96
C PHE A 5 7.41 25.23 14.38
N ILE A 6 8.42 24.57 14.97
CA ILE A 6 8.84 24.80 16.35
C ILE A 6 10.24 25.41 16.36
N LYS A 7 10.41 26.47 17.15
CA LYS A 7 11.68 27.17 17.37
C LYS A 7 12.05 27.08 18.86
N GLU A 8 13.22 26.50 19.13
CA GLU A 8 13.77 26.35 20.48
C GLU A 8 15.25 26.76 20.44
N GLY A 9 15.54 28.01 20.82
CA GLY A 9 16.87 28.59 20.66
C GLY A 9 17.36 28.51 19.21
N LEU A 10 18.45 27.77 18.99
CA LEU A 10 19.04 27.53 17.67
C LEU A 10 18.38 26.36 16.90
N LYS A 11 17.55 25.55 17.54
CA LYS A 11 16.87 24.41 16.93
C LYS A 11 15.65 24.85 16.11
N ARG A 12 15.47 24.23 14.94
CA ARG A 12 14.26 24.34 14.12
C ARG A 12 13.69 22.94 13.90
N ARG A 13 12.39 22.77 14.12
CA ARG A 13 11.68 21.51 13.83
C ARG A 13 10.47 21.77 12.96
N LEU A 14 10.28 20.92 11.95
CA LEU A 14 9.03 20.75 11.23
C LEU A 14 8.36 19.49 11.75
N VAL A 15 7.13 19.62 12.27
CA VAL A 15 6.27 18.50 12.64
C VAL A 15 5.17 18.38 11.58
N ILE A 16 5.09 17.22 10.94
CA ILE A 16 4.06 16.89 9.96
C ILE A 16 3.04 15.98 10.64
N LYS A 17 1.81 16.46 10.82
CA LYS A 17 0.71 15.74 11.46
C LYS A 17 -0.08 14.97 10.40
N ASN A 18 -0.54 13.76 10.74
CA ASN A 18 -1.33 12.91 9.84
C ASN A 18 -0.67 12.72 8.46
N CYS A 19 0.57 12.23 8.45
CA CYS A 19 1.32 11.98 7.22
C CYS A 19 0.53 11.10 6.25
N SER A 20 0.66 11.42 4.97
CA SER A 20 0.08 10.70 3.85
C SER A 20 1.16 10.51 2.77
N ILE A 21 0.90 9.65 1.79
CA ILE A 21 1.81 9.45 0.64
C ILE A 21 2.12 10.78 -0.08
N LYS A 22 1.24 11.78 0.00
CA LYS A 22 1.46 13.12 -0.59
C LYS A 22 2.54 13.94 0.13
N ASP A 23 2.98 13.50 1.30
CA ASP A 23 4.05 14.12 2.08
C ASP A 23 5.42 13.51 1.80
N ASP A 24 5.47 12.43 1.01
CA ASP A 24 6.72 11.86 0.55
C ASP A 24 7.49 12.89 -0.31
N GLY A 25 8.79 13.03 -0.04
CA GLY A 25 9.67 13.86 -0.84
C GLY A 25 10.73 14.62 -0.06
N LYS A 26 11.39 15.53 -0.78
CA LYS A 26 12.55 16.28 -0.29
C LYS A 26 12.13 17.56 0.43
N TYR A 27 12.57 17.70 1.68
CA TYR A 27 12.40 18.89 2.50
C TYR A 27 13.72 19.66 2.59
N VAL A 28 13.61 20.99 2.53
CA VAL A 28 14.76 21.90 2.59
C VAL A 28 14.54 22.90 3.72
N CYS A 29 15.52 23.05 4.59
CA CYS A 29 15.60 24.15 5.54
C CYS A 29 16.70 25.11 5.05
N ARG A 30 16.31 26.35 4.73
CA ARG A 30 17.21 27.39 4.21
C ARG A 30 17.45 28.46 5.27
N LEU A 31 18.69 28.91 5.41
CA LEU A 31 19.11 30.04 6.21
C LEU A 31 20.04 30.92 5.36
N LEU A 32 19.58 32.11 4.96
CA LEU A 32 20.28 32.98 4.01
C LEU A 32 20.63 32.22 2.71
N ASP A 33 21.92 32.07 2.44
CA ASP A 33 22.53 31.36 1.31
C ASP A 33 22.82 29.88 1.60
N GLN A 34 22.59 29.42 2.84
CA GLN A 34 22.83 28.04 3.26
C GLN A 34 21.56 27.20 3.21
N GLU A 35 21.70 25.91 2.88
CA GLU A 35 20.60 24.94 2.88
C GLU A 35 21.03 23.61 3.47
N VAL A 36 20.12 22.98 4.22
CA VAL A 36 20.18 21.56 4.57
C VAL A 36 18.96 20.84 4.01
N LYS A 37 19.14 19.59 3.59
CA LYS A 37 18.10 18.81 2.89
C LYS A 37 17.95 17.44 3.55
N ALA A 38 16.72 16.98 3.62
CA ALA A 38 16.37 15.62 4.03
C ALA A 38 15.26 15.09 3.14
N GLU A 39 15.23 13.79 2.90
CA GLU A 39 14.16 13.13 2.15
C GLU A 39 13.29 12.33 3.12
N LEU A 40 11.98 12.56 3.04
CA LEU A 40 10.98 11.83 3.81
C LEU A 40 10.36 10.78 2.92
N PHE A 41 10.45 9.52 3.34
CA PHE A 41 9.75 8.41 2.70
C PHE A 41 8.52 8.05 3.52
N VAL A 42 7.33 8.12 2.90
CA VAL A 42 6.06 7.76 3.55
C VAL A 42 5.54 6.48 2.93
N SER A 43 5.75 5.36 3.62
CA SER A 43 5.19 4.10 3.18
C SER A 43 3.66 4.08 3.36
N PRO A 44 2.90 3.54 2.38
CA PRO A 44 1.48 3.26 2.57
C PRO A 44 1.27 2.37 3.80
N ASP A 45 0.22 2.64 4.57
CA ASP A 45 -0.20 1.75 5.65
C ASP A 45 -1.02 0.56 5.11
N VAL A 46 -0.41 -0.16 4.15
CA VAL A 46 -0.96 -1.38 3.55
C VAL A 46 0.05 -2.49 3.75
N LYS A 47 -0.37 -3.52 4.48
CA LYS A 47 0.43 -4.72 4.72
C LYS A 47 -0.46 -5.94 4.58
N PHE A 48 0.06 -7.01 3.99
CA PHE A 48 -0.60 -8.30 4.03
C PHE A 48 -0.55 -8.85 5.46
N VAL A 49 -1.72 -8.96 6.09
CA VAL A 49 -1.89 -9.56 7.42
C VAL A 49 -2.16 -11.06 7.34
N LYS A 50 -2.63 -11.53 6.18
CA LYS A 50 -2.67 -12.96 5.83
C LYS A 50 -2.11 -13.11 4.43
N LYS A 51 -1.01 -13.85 4.32
CA LYS A 51 -0.40 -14.20 3.03
C LYS A 51 -1.21 -15.30 2.35
N MET A 52 -1.07 -15.37 1.03
CA MET A 52 -1.58 -16.48 0.24
C MET A 52 -0.75 -17.73 0.53
N GLU A 53 -1.40 -18.89 0.52
CA GLU A 53 -0.78 -20.19 0.76
C GLU A 53 -0.84 -21.05 -0.49
N ASP A 54 0.16 -21.91 -0.67
CA ASP A 54 0.20 -22.88 -1.75
C ASP A 54 -0.95 -23.88 -1.60
N LYS A 55 -1.58 -24.25 -2.72
CA LYS A 55 -2.68 -25.22 -2.75
C LYS A 55 -2.46 -26.28 -3.80
N ILE A 56 -2.86 -27.50 -3.45
CA ILE A 56 -2.93 -28.64 -4.36
C ILE A 56 -4.42 -28.92 -4.58
N CYS A 57 -4.84 -29.04 -5.84
CA CYS A 57 -6.17 -29.48 -6.23
C CYS A 57 -6.07 -30.49 -7.36
N LYS A 58 -7.11 -31.28 -7.57
CA LYS A 58 -7.20 -32.19 -8.71
C LYS A 58 -7.71 -31.45 -9.94
N GLU A 59 -7.52 -32.07 -11.10
CA GLU A 59 -8.09 -31.57 -12.35
C GLU A 59 -9.61 -31.43 -12.21
N LYS A 60 -10.17 -30.35 -12.78
CA LYS A 60 -11.61 -30.01 -12.77
C LYS A 60 -12.18 -29.62 -11.40
N GLU A 61 -11.37 -29.58 -10.35
CA GLU A 61 -11.80 -29.00 -9.08
C GLU A 61 -11.74 -27.47 -9.14
N THR A 62 -12.72 -26.84 -8.51
CA THR A 62 -12.71 -25.40 -8.25
C THR A 62 -11.92 -25.12 -6.97
N ILE A 63 -10.96 -24.19 -7.05
CA ILE A 63 -10.14 -23.81 -5.91
C ILE A 63 -10.27 -22.31 -5.64
N SER A 64 -9.94 -21.89 -4.43
CA SER A 64 -9.82 -20.46 -4.10
C SER A 64 -8.47 -20.14 -3.49
N LEU A 65 -7.89 -19.02 -3.89
CA LEU A 65 -6.72 -18.41 -3.28
C LEU A 65 -7.18 -17.19 -2.50
N GLU A 66 -6.64 -16.98 -1.29
CA GLU A 66 -7.09 -15.91 -0.39
C GLU A 66 -5.91 -15.23 0.30
N CYS A 67 -5.99 -13.91 0.43
CA CYS A 67 -5.10 -13.10 1.24
C CYS A 67 -5.87 -11.97 1.94
N LYS A 68 -5.27 -11.37 2.98
CA LYS A 68 -5.84 -10.21 3.68
C LYS A 68 -4.84 -9.08 3.78
N ALA A 69 -5.28 -7.84 3.58
CA ALA A 69 -4.43 -6.65 3.70
C ALA A 69 -5.08 -5.56 4.56
N THR A 70 -4.26 -4.76 5.25
CA THR A 70 -4.74 -3.56 5.97
C THR A 70 -5.18 -2.48 4.98
N ASN A 71 -6.20 -1.71 5.34
CA ASN A 71 -6.73 -0.59 4.54
C ASN A 71 -6.98 -0.92 3.04
N PRO A 72 -7.66 -2.06 2.75
CA PRO A 72 -7.82 -2.62 1.41
C PRO A 72 -8.43 -1.64 0.39
N HIS A 73 -9.28 -0.73 0.85
CA HIS A 73 -10.05 0.18 -0.02
C HIS A 73 -9.23 1.35 -0.56
N LYS A 74 -8.01 1.59 -0.07
CA LYS A 74 -7.19 2.74 -0.49
C LYS A 74 -6.33 2.46 -1.73
N HIS A 75 -6.20 1.20 -2.15
CA HIS A 75 -5.32 0.79 -3.24
C HIS A 75 -5.96 -0.27 -4.13
N ALA A 76 -5.65 -0.22 -5.43
CA ALA A 76 -6.15 -1.20 -6.40
C ALA A 76 -5.47 -2.56 -6.19
N PHE A 77 -6.26 -3.60 -5.96
CA PHE A 77 -5.78 -4.98 -5.86
C PHE A 77 -5.76 -5.63 -7.25
N LYS A 78 -4.72 -6.39 -7.58
CA LYS A 78 -4.59 -7.11 -8.85
C LYS A 78 -4.19 -8.56 -8.60
N TRP A 79 -4.83 -9.47 -9.33
CA TRP A 79 -4.42 -10.87 -9.39
C TRP A 79 -3.58 -11.10 -10.65
N LEU A 80 -2.47 -11.81 -10.48
CA LEU A 80 -1.52 -12.10 -11.53
C LEU A 80 -1.36 -13.62 -11.64
N LYS A 81 -1.29 -14.13 -12.86
CA LYS A 81 -0.85 -15.50 -13.15
C LYS A 81 0.41 -15.41 -14.00
N ASP A 82 1.51 -16.00 -13.54
CA ASP A 82 2.81 -15.99 -14.24
C ASP A 82 3.29 -14.56 -14.57
N GLY A 83 2.98 -13.59 -13.71
CA GLY A 83 3.33 -12.17 -13.89
C GLY A 83 2.32 -11.36 -14.70
N GLU A 84 1.34 -11.99 -15.34
CA GLU A 84 0.34 -11.33 -16.19
C GLU A 84 -1.00 -11.12 -15.47
N PRO A 85 -1.69 -9.99 -15.68
CA PRO A 85 -3.01 -9.74 -15.09
C PRO A 85 -4.04 -10.79 -15.49
N ILE A 86 -4.77 -11.30 -14.50
CA ILE A 86 -5.93 -12.16 -14.76
C ILE A 86 -7.02 -11.33 -15.44
N ASN A 87 -7.52 -11.82 -16.57
CA ASN A 87 -8.66 -11.23 -17.26
C ASN A 87 -9.94 -11.45 -16.45
N VAL A 88 -10.51 -10.36 -15.93
CA VAL A 88 -11.72 -10.36 -15.11
C VAL A 88 -13.01 -10.60 -15.89
N ASP A 89 -12.98 -10.45 -17.22
CA ASP A 89 -14.11 -10.74 -18.09
C ASP A 89 -14.22 -12.23 -18.43
N SER A 90 -13.23 -13.03 -18.05
CA SER A 90 -13.24 -14.49 -18.26
C SER A 90 -14.14 -15.20 -17.26
N THR A 91 -14.91 -16.18 -17.76
CA THR A 91 -15.72 -17.07 -16.89
C THR A 91 -14.90 -18.02 -16.02
N ARG A 92 -13.60 -18.18 -16.31
CA ARG A 92 -12.68 -19.06 -15.56
C ARG A 92 -12.35 -18.52 -14.17
N TYR A 93 -12.45 -17.21 -13.96
CA TYR A 93 -12.02 -16.55 -12.73
C TYR A 93 -13.16 -15.74 -12.11
N GLU A 94 -13.23 -15.75 -10.78
CA GLU A 94 -14.13 -14.89 -10.03
C GLU A 94 -13.36 -14.25 -8.89
N ILE A 95 -13.42 -12.91 -8.81
CA ILE A 95 -12.75 -12.15 -7.76
C ILE A 95 -13.80 -11.70 -6.75
N VAL A 96 -13.57 -12.04 -5.49
CA VAL A 96 -14.45 -11.67 -4.37
C VAL A 96 -13.66 -10.83 -3.37
N GLN A 97 -14.18 -9.66 -3.02
CA GLN A 97 -13.65 -8.82 -1.95
C GLN A 97 -14.70 -8.68 -0.84
N LYS A 98 -14.33 -9.07 0.39
CA LYS A 98 -15.18 -8.93 1.58
C LYS A 98 -14.37 -8.34 2.73
N GLY A 99 -14.60 -7.05 3.00
CA GLY A 99 -13.82 -6.30 3.98
C GLY A 99 -12.33 -6.33 3.61
N GLU A 100 -11.51 -6.85 4.52
CA GLU A 100 -10.06 -6.99 4.37
C GLU A 100 -9.61 -8.25 3.62
N ALA A 101 -10.54 -9.15 3.27
CA ALA A 101 -10.24 -10.38 2.57
C ALA A 101 -10.45 -10.26 1.06
N TYR A 102 -9.44 -10.68 0.30
CA TYR A 102 -9.45 -10.80 -1.15
C TYR A 102 -9.33 -12.26 -1.53
N LYS A 103 -10.22 -12.71 -2.42
CA LYS A 103 -10.27 -14.09 -2.87
C LYS A 103 -10.34 -14.15 -4.38
N LEU A 104 -9.52 -15.01 -4.97
CA LEU A 104 -9.63 -15.43 -6.36
C LEU A 104 -10.17 -16.85 -6.38
N ILE A 105 -11.29 -17.06 -7.04
CA ILE A 105 -11.88 -18.37 -7.28
C ILE A 105 -11.55 -18.75 -8.72
N ILE A 106 -11.03 -19.97 -8.89
CA ILE A 106 -10.65 -20.53 -10.18
C ILE A 106 -11.61 -21.70 -10.44
N LYS A 107 -12.53 -21.52 -11.39
CA LYS A 107 -13.67 -22.43 -11.66
C LYS A 107 -13.30 -23.57 -12.58
#